data_AF-A0A396SSU8-F1
#
_entry.id   AF-A0A396SSU8-F1
#
_cell.length_a   1.000
_cell.length_b   1.000
_cell.length_c   1.000
_cell.angle_alpha   90.00
_cell.angle_beta   90.00
_cell.angle_gamma   90.00
#
_symmetry.space_group_name_H-M   'P 1'
#
loop_
_entity.id
_entity.type
_entity.pdbx_description
1 polymer ?
#
loop_
_entity_poly.entity_id
_entity_poly.type
_entity_poly.pdbx_seq_one_letter_code
_entity_poly.pdbx_strand_id
1 'polypeptide(L)'
;MLKTKLSSIVVLVSLFLTMTAFSDPNIKDECHLLDKETSHLIIAKNGRYLQTSEQPQIVVQTVQRINDLTPHRLAKAKKTVFIIVGVKKEKRNVQIYSSKDLHGAFTADVRGSIIRSQSAALLSKDKKEFNKGLRFVFRACATTIDQRYQYALDKYDLTSKERAQVIHPHRLALPIAMALVIVIAGLAYFFKSNLHIKNK
;
A
#
# COMPACT_ATOMS: atom_id res chain seq x y z
N MET A 1 46.67 -30.62 8.88
CA MET A 1 46.43 -29.16 8.79
C MET A 1 45.48 -28.74 7.67
N LEU A 2 45.49 -29.37 6.48
CA LEU A 2 44.64 -28.96 5.35
C LEU A 2 43.13 -29.21 5.57
N LYS A 3 42.75 -30.36 6.15
CA LYS A 3 41.35 -30.70 6.47
C LYS A 3 40.70 -29.74 7.48
N THR A 4 41.46 -29.27 8.46
CA THR A 4 40.98 -28.32 9.47
C THR A 4 40.73 -26.94 8.89
N LYS A 5 41.62 -26.44 8.01
CA LYS A 5 41.43 -25.16 7.31
C LYS A 5 40.24 -25.19 6.34
N LEU A 6 40.00 -26.32 5.66
CA LEU A 6 38.87 -26.48 4.75
C LEU A 6 37.53 -26.48 5.50
N SER A 7 37.46 -27.15 6.66
CA SER A 7 36.29 -27.14 7.54
C SER A 7 35.96 -25.72 8.04
N SER A 8 36.97 -24.95 8.46
CA SER A 8 36.79 -23.56 8.89
C SER A 8 36.27 -22.65 7.78
N ILE A 9 36.70 -22.86 6.52
CA ILE A 9 36.21 -22.09 5.37
C ILE A 9 34.75 -22.42 5.06
N VAL A 10 34.36 -23.70 5.13
CA VAL A 10 32.96 -24.11 4.89
C VAL A 10 32.02 -23.55 5.96
N VAL A 11 32.47 -23.52 7.23
CA VAL A 11 31.72 -22.86 8.32
C VAL A 11 31.64 -21.35 8.10
N LEU A 12 32.72 -20.71 7.66
CA LEU A 12 32.72 -19.27 7.40
C LEU A 12 31.82 -18.90 6.20
N VAL A 13 31.79 -19.72 5.15
CA VAL A 13 30.92 -19.54 3.97
C VAL A 13 29.46 -19.78 4.32
N SER A 14 29.13 -20.77 5.17
CA SER A 14 27.75 -20.98 5.62
C SER A 14 27.27 -19.90 6.60
N LEU A 15 28.15 -19.39 7.48
CA LEU A 15 27.89 -18.19 8.26
C LEU A 15 27.72 -16.94 7.37
N PHE A 16 28.51 -16.80 6.30
CA PHE A 16 28.37 -15.69 5.37
C PHE A 16 27.06 -15.77 4.57
N LEU A 17 26.67 -16.95 4.08
CA LEU A 17 25.40 -17.19 3.38
C LEU A 17 24.16 -16.99 4.27
N THR A 18 24.28 -17.25 5.58
CA THR A 18 23.20 -16.95 6.55
C THR A 18 23.18 -15.50 7.00
N MET A 19 24.30 -14.79 6.91
CA MET A 19 24.43 -13.35 7.21
C MET A 19 24.12 -12.45 6.02
N THR A 20 24.15 -12.96 4.78
CA THR A 20 23.56 -12.27 3.62
C THR A 20 22.05 -12.37 3.72
N ALA A 21 21.46 -11.60 4.64
CA ALA A 21 20.09 -11.13 4.49
C ALA A 21 20.06 -10.37 3.16
N PHE A 22 19.69 -11.06 2.07
CA PHE A 22 19.51 -10.46 0.76
C PHE A 22 18.65 -9.22 0.95
N SER A 23 19.25 -8.04 0.78
CA SER A 23 18.50 -6.79 0.87
C SER A 23 17.53 -6.79 -0.31
N ASP A 24 16.24 -6.96 -0.05
CA ASP A 24 15.25 -6.94 -1.11
C ASP A 24 15.26 -5.56 -1.80
N PRO A 25 15.38 -5.50 -3.14
CA PRO A 25 15.48 -4.21 -3.84
C PRO A 25 14.25 -3.31 -3.65
N ASN A 26 13.12 -3.87 -3.22
CA ASN A 26 11.88 -3.16 -2.92
C ASN A 26 11.82 -2.63 -1.48
N ILE A 27 12.83 -2.89 -0.65
CA ILE A 27 12.90 -2.42 0.74
C ILE A 27 14.20 -1.64 0.96
N LYS A 28 14.08 -0.39 1.42
CA LYS A 28 15.21 0.45 1.85
C LYS A 28 14.90 1.04 3.22
N ASP A 29 15.16 0.29 4.29
CA ASP A 29 14.79 0.68 5.65
C ASP A 29 15.93 1.33 6.43
N GLU A 30 16.34 2.56 6.04
CA GLU A 30 17.46 3.27 6.69
C GLU A 30 17.17 3.68 8.13
N CYS A 31 15.88 3.79 8.50
CA CYS A 31 15.44 4.17 9.85
C CYS A 31 15.04 2.96 10.71
N HIS A 32 15.23 1.73 10.24
CA HIS A 32 14.89 0.49 10.95
C HIS A 32 13.44 0.46 11.49
N LEU A 33 12.50 1.01 10.72
CA LEU A 33 11.10 1.13 11.11
C LEU A 33 10.26 -0.06 10.71
N LEU A 34 10.69 -0.89 9.77
CA LEU A 34 9.89 -2.02 9.31
C LEU A 34 9.98 -3.18 10.30
N ASP A 35 8.85 -3.87 10.49
CA ASP A 35 8.80 -5.16 11.14
C ASP A 35 8.89 -6.31 10.11
N LYS A 36 9.07 -7.54 10.61
CA LYS A 36 9.21 -8.73 9.76
C LYS A 36 7.95 -8.99 8.93
N GLU A 37 6.77 -8.77 9.51
CA GLU A 37 5.48 -9.00 8.84
C GLU A 37 5.32 -8.06 7.64
N THR A 38 5.67 -6.79 7.82
CA THR A 38 5.61 -5.75 6.79
C THR A 38 6.63 -6.02 5.69
N SER A 39 7.86 -6.40 6.07
CA SER A 39 8.89 -6.77 5.10
C SER A 39 8.47 -7.98 4.27
N HIS A 40 7.95 -9.02 4.92
CA HIS A 40 7.46 -10.21 4.23
C HIS A 40 6.29 -9.91 3.28
N LEU A 41 5.35 -9.06 3.69
CA LEU A 41 4.25 -8.59 2.83
C LEU A 41 4.79 -7.92 1.56
N ILE A 42 5.76 -7.01 1.70
CA ILE A 42 6.36 -6.26 0.59
C ILE A 42 7.03 -7.23 -0.38
N ILE A 43 7.87 -8.13 0.14
CA ILE A 43 8.60 -9.13 -0.66
C ILE A 43 7.60 -10.06 -1.39
N ALA A 44 6.60 -10.57 -0.67
CA ALA A 44 5.68 -11.55 -1.24
C ALA A 44 4.81 -10.97 -2.35
N LYS A 45 4.28 -9.75 -2.21
CA LYS A 45 3.46 -9.13 -3.27
C LYS A 45 4.31 -8.75 -4.48
N ASN A 46 5.49 -8.16 -4.27
CA ASN A 46 6.40 -7.84 -5.39
C ASN A 46 6.88 -9.12 -6.10
N GLY A 47 7.13 -10.21 -5.37
CA GLY A 47 7.47 -11.51 -5.96
C GLY A 47 6.37 -12.06 -6.87
N ARG A 48 5.09 -11.80 -6.56
CA ARG A 48 3.97 -12.13 -7.46
C ARG A 48 3.95 -11.28 -8.71
N TYR A 49 4.26 -9.99 -8.60
CA TYR A 49 4.33 -9.11 -9.78
C TYR A 49 5.39 -9.53 -10.78
N LEU A 50 6.48 -10.17 -10.35
CA LEU A 50 7.46 -10.73 -11.28
C LEU A 50 6.88 -11.77 -12.24
N GLN A 51 5.74 -12.37 -11.90
CA GLN A 51 5.04 -13.37 -12.72
C GLN A 51 3.98 -12.75 -13.65
N THR A 52 3.76 -11.43 -13.60
CA THR A 52 2.79 -10.76 -14.47
C THR A 52 3.45 -10.18 -15.72
N SER A 53 2.65 -9.87 -16.74
CA SER A 53 3.16 -9.27 -17.99
C SER A 53 3.81 -7.91 -17.73
N GLU A 54 3.18 -7.08 -16.91
CA GLU A 54 3.63 -5.71 -16.72
C GLU A 54 4.76 -5.61 -15.70
N GLN A 55 4.86 -6.55 -14.75
CA GLN A 55 5.86 -6.59 -13.69
C GLN A 55 5.95 -5.28 -12.88
N PRO A 56 4.82 -4.78 -12.33
CA PRO A 56 4.86 -3.58 -11.50
C PRO A 56 5.64 -3.81 -10.20
N GLN A 57 6.08 -2.71 -9.59
CA GLN A 57 6.86 -2.74 -8.35
C GLN A 57 6.33 -1.73 -7.33
N ILE A 58 6.36 -2.10 -6.06
CA ILE A 58 6.08 -1.21 -4.93
C ILE A 58 7.30 -1.19 -4.02
N VAL A 59 8.02 -0.07 -4.02
CA VAL A 59 9.22 0.15 -3.23
C VAL A 59 8.86 0.90 -1.96
N VAL A 60 9.28 0.38 -0.80
CA VAL A 60 9.12 1.03 0.50
C VAL A 60 10.48 1.50 0.99
N GLN A 61 10.62 2.80 1.24
CA GLN A 61 11.85 3.40 1.71
C GLN A 61 11.61 4.25 2.97
N THR A 62 12.45 4.07 3.98
CA THR A 62 12.48 4.90 5.19
C THR A 62 13.75 5.73 5.19
N VAL A 63 13.64 7.04 5.45
CA VAL A 63 14.74 8.01 5.36
C VAL A 63 14.66 9.01 6.52
N GLN A 64 15.80 9.44 7.06
CA GLN A 64 15.84 10.44 8.13
C GLN A 64 15.31 11.81 7.67
N ARG A 65 15.35 12.07 6.38
CA ARG A 65 14.79 13.28 5.79
C ARG A 65 14.28 12.96 4.42
N ILE A 66 13.08 13.42 4.12
CA ILE A 66 12.59 13.48 2.75
C ILE A 66 13.31 14.67 2.09
N ASN A 67 14.62 14.54 1.88
CA ASN A 67 15.36 15.42 1.00
C ASN A 67 15.39 14.75 -0.37
N ASP A 68 15.09 15.54 -1.41
CA ASP A 68 15.39 15.23 -2.81
C ASP A 68 15.17 13.78 -3.27
N LEU A 69 14.01 13.19 -2.94
CA LEU A 69 13.39 12.25 -3.87
C LEU A 69 12.96 13.05 -5.09
N THR A 70 13.98 13.40 -5.87
CA THR A 70 13.87 14.28 -7.01
C THR A 70 12.92 13.60 -7.98
N PRO A 71 11.94 14.33 -8.52
CA PRO A 71 11.09 13.85 -9.61
C PRO A 71 11.90 13.18 -10.72
N HIS A 72 13.15 13.60 -10.95
CA HIS A 72 14.08 13.01 -11.90
C HIS A 72 14.46 11.54 -11.61
N ARG A 73 14.65 11.13 -10.35
CA ARG A 73 14.92 9.71 -10.02
C ARG A 73 13.66 8.85 -10.19
N LEU A 74 12.50 9.41 -9.84
CA LEU A 74 11.18 8.79 -10.07
C LEU A 74 10.82 8.71 -11.56
N ALA A 75 11.26 9.69 -12.37
CA ALA A 75 10.94 9.79 -13.79
C ALA A 75 11.56 8.67 -14.64
N LYS A 76 12.67 8.08 -14.20
CA LYS A 76 13.30 6.94 -14.88
C LYS A 76 12.65 5.60 -14.52
N ALA A 77 11.96 5.53 -13.38
CA ALA A 77 11.25 4.33 -12.97
C ALA A 77 10.02 4.11 -13.87
N LYS A 78 9.70 2.85 -14.14
CA LYS A 78 8.52 2.44 -14.91
C LYS A 78 7.71 1.47 -14.09
N LYS A 79 6.39 1.64 -14.09
CA LYS A 79 5.45 0.74 -13.41
C LYS A 79 5.77 0.60 -11.91
N THR A 80 6.30 1.65 -11.30
CA THR A 80 6.77 1.63 -9.90
C THR A 80 6.00 2.62 -9.05
N VAL A 81 5.60 2.18 -7.87
CA VAL A 81 5.06 3.03 -6.80
C VAL A 81 6.08 3.08 -5.67
N PHE A 82 6.29 4.27 -5.11
CA PHE A 82 7.21 4.51 -4.02
C PHE A 82 6.44 4.96 -2.79
N ILE A 83 6.58 4.23 -1.69
CA ILE A 83 6.07 4.61 -0.38
C ILE A 83 7.27 5.08 0.44
N ILE A 84 7.31 6.37 0.72
CA ILE A 84 8.44 7.04 1.35
C ILE A 84 8.06 7.45 2.76
N VAL A 85 8.78 6.96 3.74
CA VAL A 85 8.62 7.29 5.15
C VAL A 85 9.76 8.19 5.60
N GLY A 86 9.47 9.48 5.77
CA GLY A 86 10.40 10.44 6.36
C GLY A 86 10.33 10.45 7.87
N VAL A 87 11.48 10.44 8.55
CA VAL A 87 11.57 10.44 10.02
C VAL A 87 12.39 11.64 10.52
N LYS A 88 11.71 12.71 10.95
CA LYS A 88 12.37 13.91 11.48
C LYS A 88 11.98 14.16 12.93
N LYS A 89 12.96 14.15 13.84
CA LYS A 89 12.74 14.40 15.29
C LYS A 89 11.56 13.55 15.83
N GLU A 90 11.59 12.25 15.56
CA GLU A 90 10.54 11.26 15.88
C GLU A 90 9.19 11.44 15.18
N LYS A 91 8.98 12.50 14.39
CA LYS A 91 7.79 12.64 13.56
C LYS A 91 7.97 11.87 12.27
N ARG A 92 6.96 11.08 11.93
CA ARG A 92 6.90 10.30 10.71
C ARG A 92 6.00 11.00 9.70
N ASN A 93 6.43 11.06 8.44
CA ASN A 93 5.62 11.55 7.33
C ASN A 93 5.68 10.52 6.21
N VAL A 94 4.53 10.05 5.75
CA VAL A 94 4.43 9.05 4.69
C VAL A 94 3.92 9.71 3.41
N GLN A 95 4.66 9.54 2.33
CA GLN A 95 4.31 10.05 1.00
C GLN A 95 4.28 8.90 0.00
N ILE A 96 3.36 9.00 -0.96
CA ILE A 96 3.24 8.06 -2.07
C ILE A 96 3.64 8.81 -3.34
N TYR A 97 4.52 8.20 -4.13
CA TYR A 97 4.86 8.64 -5.47
C TYR A 97 4.64 7.49 -6.45
N SER A 98 4.47 7.82 -7.73
CA SER A 98 4.34 6.84 -8.79
C SER A 98 5.18 7.25 -9.99
N SER A 99 5.58 6.27 -10.78
CA SER A 99 6.09 6.52 -12.13
C SER A 99 5.01 7.16 -13.02
N LYS A 100 5.44 7.76 -14.13
CA LYS A 100 4.57 8.52 -15.03
C LYS A 100 3.40 7.69 -15.58
N ASP A 101 3.65 6.43 -15.89
CA ASP A 101 2.66 5.49 -16.45
C ASP A 101 1.56 5.09 -15.45
N LEU A 102 1.86 5.14 -14.15
CA LEU A 102 0.90 4.87 -13.07
C LEU A 102 0.22 6.13 -12.53
N HIS A 103 0.58 7.32 -13.01
CA HIS A 103 0.08 8.59 -12.47
C HIS A 103 -1.44 8.73 -12.51
N GLY A 104 -2.08 8.21 -13.58
CA GLY A 104 -3.54 8.22 -13.69
C GLY A 104 -4.26 7.36 -12.65
N ALA A 105 -3.61 6.29 -12.16
CA ALA A 105 -4.14 5.46 -11.09
C ALA A 105 -3.84 6.04 -9.69
N PHE A 106 -2.70 6.75 -9.56
CA PHE A 106 -2.26 7.38 -8.33
C PHE A 106 -2.36 8.90 -8.41
N THR A 107 -3.57 9.43 -8.60
CA THR A 107 -3.81 10.89 -8.56
C THR A 107 -3.51 11.46 -7.18
N ALA A 108 -3.39 12.79 -7.07
CA ALA A 108 -3.17 13.45 -5.77
C ALA A 108 -4.27 13.08 -4.75
N ASP A 109 -5.53 12.98 -5.20
CA ASP A 109 -6.66 12.62 -4.36
C ASP A 109 -6.59 11.17 -3.88
N VAL A 110 -6.28 10.23 -4.78
CA VAL A 110 -6.13 8.80 -4.41
C VAL A 110 -5.01 8.64 -3.38
N ARG A 111 -3.83 9.22 -3.64
CA ARG A 111 -2.70 9.16 -2.71
C ARG A 111 -3.04 9.79 -1.35
N GLY A 112 -3.67 10.96 -1.37
CA GLY A 112 -4.12 11.64 -0.16
C GLY A 112 -5.14 10.82 0.63
N SER A 113 -6.08 10.16 -0.06
CA SER A 113 -7.11 9.36 0.60
C SER A 113 -6.56 8.11 1.27
N ILE A 114 -5.63 7.40 0.60
CA ILE A 114 -4.91 6.26 1.17
C ILE A 114 -4.22 6.68 2.48
N ILE A 115 -3.45 7.77 2.46
CA ILE A 115 -2.72 8.23 3.66
C ILE A 115 -3.67 8.69 4.77
N ARG A 116 -4.71 9.47 4.44
CA ARG A 116 -5.69 9.96 5.42
C ARG A 116 -6.41 8.83 6.14
N SER A 117 -6.77 7.76 5.42
CA SER A 117 -7.47 6.59 5.99
C SER A 117 -6.71 5.90 7.14
N GLN A 118 -5.39 6.09 7.21
CA GLN A 118 -4.52 5.50 8.25
C GLN A 118 -3.70 6.56 9.01
N SER A 119 -4.08 7.83 8.92
CA SER A 119 -3.32 8.97 9.47
C SER A 119 -2.90 8.76 10.94
N ALA A 120 -3.81 8.34 11.81
CA ALA A 120 -3.52 8.10 13.23
C ALA A 120 -2.43 7.02 13.43
N ALA A 121 -2.53 5.91 12.69
CA ALA A 121 -1.55 4.82 12.76
C ALA A 121 -0.18 5.27 12.20
N LEU A 122 -0.16 5.98 11.07
CA LEU A 122 1.06 6.45 10.42
C LEU A 122 1.80 7.53 11.23
N LEU A 123 1.09 8.27 12.10
CA LEU A 123 1.66 9.24 13.03
C LEU A 123 2.05 8.64 14.38
N SER A 124 1.68 7.39 14.64
CA SER A 124 1.98 6.72 15.91
C SER A 124 3.48 6.55 16.11
N LYS A 125 3.94 6.80 17.34
CA LYS A 125 5.32 6.50 17.76
C LYS A 125 5.52 4.99 17.96
N ASP A 126 4.47 4.29 18.36
CA ASP A 126 4.49 2.84 18.52
C ASP A 126 4.81 2.17 17.18
N LYS A 127 5.87 1.35 17.17
CA LYS A 127 6.35 0.72 15.92
C LYS A 127 5.32 -0.26 15.37
N LYS A 128 4.56 -0.95 16.23
CA LYS A 128 3.57 -1.94 15.81
C LYS A 128 2.35 -1.28 15.14
N GLU A 129 1.79 -0.24 15.76
CA GLU A 129 0.67 0.50 15.19
C GLU A 129 1.08 1.22 13.89
N PHE A 130 2.30 1.77 13.84
CA PHE A 130 2.84 2.34 12.61
C PHE A 130 2.93 1.31 11.48
N ASN A 131 3.51 0.12 11.75
CA ASN A 131 3.63 -0.92 10.73
C ASN A 131 2.27 -1.44 10.28
N LYS A 132 1.27 -1.53 11.16
CA LYS A 132 -0.12 -1.83 10.78
C LYS A 132 -0.67 -0.81 9.78
N GLY A 133 -0.50 0.48 10.04
CA GLY A 133 -0.87 1.55 9.11
C GLY A 133 -0.11 1.45 7.78
N LEU A 134 1.20 1.19 7.83
CA LEU A 134 2.05 1.07 6.65
C LEU A 134 1.69 -0.15 5.80
N ARG A 135 1.37 -1.30 6.40
CA ARG A 135 0.85 -2.48 5.69
C ARG A 135 -0.45 -2.14 4.97
N PHE A 136 -1.36 -1.41 5.60
CA PHE A 136 -2.58 -0.98 4.92
C PHE A 136 -2.28 -0.07 3.72
N VAL A 137 -1.39 0.92 3.87
CA VAL A 137 -0.96 1.79 2.75
C VAL A 137 -0.35 0.97 1.61
N PHE A 138 0.51 0.00 1.94
CA PHE A 138 1.10 -0.90 0.95
C PHE A 138 0.02 -1.71 0.21
N ARG A 139 -0.90 -2.35 0.94
CA ARG A 139 -2.00 -3.12 0.37
C ARG A 139 -2.93 -2.24 -0.49
N ALA A 140 -3.17 -1.00 -0.08
CA ALA A 140 -3.93 -0.03 -0.87
C ALA A 140 -3.25 0.26 -2.22
N CYS A 141 -1.94 0.50 -2.20
CA CYS A 141 -1.16 0.69 -3.43
C CYS A 141 -1.18 -0.57 -4.31
N ALA A 142 -1.03 -1.75 -3.72
CA ALA A 142 -1.13 -3.02 -4.43
C ALA A 142 -2.49 -3.18 -5.13
N THR A 143 -3.58 -2.92 -4.42
CA THR A 143 -4.93 -2.99 -4.98
C THR A 143 -5.15 -1.98 -6.10
N THR A 144 -4.63 -0.76 -5.97
CA THR A 144 -4.71 0.24 -7.05
C THR A 144 -3.96 -0.22 -8.31
N ILE A 145 -2.79 -0.85 -8.16
CA ILE A 145 -2.02 -1.43 -9.27
C ILE A 145 -2.80 -2.57 -9.91
N ASP A 146 -3.31 -3.51 -9.11
CA ASP A 146 -4.05 -4.67 -9.60
C ASP A 146 -5.32 -4.25 -10.34
N GLN A 147 -6.04 -3.26 -9.84
CA GLN A 147 -7.19 -2.70 -10.53
C GLN A 147 -6.79 -2.02 -11.85
N ARG A 148 -5.66 -1.31 -11.87
CA ARG A 148 -5.17 -0.63 -13.07
C ARG A 148 -4.80 -1.61 -14.18
N TYR A 149 -4.15 -2.71 -13.83
CA TYR A 149 -3.74 -3.75 -14.78
C TYR A 149 -4.73 -4.92 -14.89
N GLN A 150 -5.88 -4.82 -14.23
CA GLN A 150 -6.94 -5.83 -14.22
C GLN A 150 -6.46 -7.21 -13.74
N TYR A 151 -5.53 -7.24 -12.79
CA TYR A 151 -5.10 -8.46 -12.13
C TYR A 151 -6.13 -8.95 -11.12
N ALA A 152 -6.14 -10.26 -10.87
CA ALA A 152 -6.94 -10.84 -9.82
C ALA A 152 -6.42 -10.40 -8.43
N LEU A 153 -7.33 -9.85 -7.62
CA LEU A 153 -7.02 -9.47 -6.24
C LEU A 153 -6.68 -10.70 -5.40
N ASP A 154 -5.76 -10.55 -4.47
CA ASP A 154 -5.30 -11.63 -3.60
C ASP A 154 -5.28 -11.24 -2.11
N LYS A 155 -4.70 -12.09 -1.26
CA LYS A 155 -4.63 -11.89 0.20
C LYS A 155 -3.82 -10.66 0.63
N TYR A 156 -3.02 -10.09 -0.26
CA TYR A 156 -2.23 -8.87 -0.06
C TYR A 156 -2.96 -7.62 -0.56
N ASP A 157 -4.19 -7.76 -1.04
CA ASP A 157 -5.03 -6.65 -1.46
C ASP A 157 -6.00 -6.23 -0.35
N LEU A 158 -6.53 -5.02 -0.46
CA LEU A 158 -7.60 -4.54 0.40
C LEU A 158 -8.89 -5.31 0.15
N THR A 159 -9.53 -5.72 1.23
CA THR A 159 -10.91 -6.23 1.19
C THR A 159 -11.88 -5.14 0.76
N SER A 160 -13.10 -5.51 0.34
CA SER A 160 -14.14 -4.54 -0.02
C SER A 160 -14.45 -3.54 1.11
N LYS A 161 -14.42 -3.98 2.37
CA LYS A 161 -14.63 -3.11 3.54
C LYS A 161 -13.48 -2.10 3.71
N GLU A 162 -12.25 -2.53 3.51
CA GLU A 162 -11.07 -1.66 3.60
C GLU A 162 -11.02 -0.67 2.43
N ARG A 163 -11.37 -1.10 1.21
CA ARG A 163 -11.49 -0.21 0.05
C ARG A 163 -12.51 0.90 0.28
N ALA A 164 -13.64 0.59 0.91
CA ALA A 164 -14.64 1.61 1.27
C ALA A 164 -14.07 2.69 2.19
N GLN A 165 -13.13 2.34 3.09
CA GLN A 165 -12.44 3.30 3.96
C GLN A 165 -11.50 4.22 3.18
N VAL A 166 -10.93 3.76 2.06
CA VAL A 166 -10.07 4.57 1.19
C VAL A 166 -10.88 5.48 0.29
N ILE A 167 -12.02 5.02 -0.25
CA ILE A 167 -12.87 5.84 -1.13
C ILE A 167 -13.61 6.91 -0.31
N HIS A 168 -14.04 6.58 0.91
CA HIS A 168 -14.76 7.49 1.81
C HIS A 168 -14.06 7.51 3.18
N PRO A 169 -12.94 8.26 3.33
CA PRO A 169 -12.16 8.29 4.57
C PRO A 169 -12.93 8.87 5.77
N HIS A 170 -13.98 9.67 5.50
CA HIS A 170 -15.00 9.99 6.47
C HIS A 170 -16.20 9.07 6.25
N ARG A 171 -16.53 8.30 7.30
CA ARG A 171 -17.71 7.42 7.40
C ARG A 171 -18.89 8.02 6.62
N LEU A 172 -19.48 7.24 5.70
CA LEU A 172 -20.93 7.26 5.61
C LEU A 172 -21.41 6.85 7.00
N ALA A 173 -21.74 7.84 7.84
CA ALA A 173 -22.43 7.57 9.07
C ALA A 173 -23.66 6.74 8.69
N LEU A 174 -23.86 5.58 9.33
CA LEU A 174 -25.04 4.73 9.15
C LEU A 174 -26.34 5.53 8.87
N PRO A 175 -26.64 6.65 9.55
CA PRO A 175 -27.81 7.47 9.23
C PRO A 175 -27.89 7.99 7.78
N ILE A 176 -26.78 8.30 7.11
CA ILE A 176 -26.76 8.78 5.71
C ILE A 176 -27.07 7.62 4.75
N ALA A 177 -26.51 6.45 4.99
CA ALA A 177 -26.81 5.25 4.21
C ALA A 177 -28.28 4.82 4.39
N MET A 178 -28.80 4.90 5.62
CA MET A 178 -30.23 4.66 5.90
C MET A 178 -31.14 5.71 5.26
N ALA A 179 -30.77 6.99 5.30
CA ALA A 179 -31.53 8.06 4.67
C ALA A 179 -31.65 7.84 3.16
N LEU A 180 -30.57 7.42 2.48
CA LEU A 180 -30.60 7.10 1.06
C LEU A 180 -31.54 5.93 0.74
N VAL A 181 -31.55 4.87 1.55
CA VAL A 181 -32.48 3.74 1.37
C VAL A 181 -33.93 4.19 1.52
N ILE A 182 -34.23 5.02 2.53
CA ILE A 182 -35.58 5.55 2.76
C ILE A 182 -36.01 6.45 1.60
N VAL A 183 -35.13 7.32 1.11
CA VAL A 183 -35.42 8.20 -0.03
C VAL A 183 -35.68 7.39 -1.29
N ILE A 184 -34.88 6.37 -1.59
CA ILE A 184 -35.08 5.50 -2.76
C ILE A 184 -36.39 4.72 -2.66
N ALA A 185 -36.70 4.16 -1.47
CA ALA A 185 -37.96 3.44 -1.25
C ALA A 185 -39.19 4.36 -1.35
N GLY A 186 -39.09 5.58 -0.80
CA GLY A 186 -40.15 6.59 -0.87
C GLY A 186 -40.40 7.06 -2.30
N LEU A 187 -39.34 7.31 -3.08
CA LEU A 187 -39.45 7.65 -4.50
C LEU A 187 -40.07 6.50 -5.30
N ALA A 188 -39.62 5.26 -5.08
CA ALA A 188 -40.19 4.09 -5.75
C ALA A 188 -41.69 3.91 -5.44
N TYR A 189 -42.09 4.13 -4.18
CA TYR A 189 -43.50 4.10 -3.78
C TYR A 189 -44.31 5.24 -4.42
N PHE A 190 -43.78 6.46 -4.42
CA PHE A 190 -44.43 7.64 -5.02
C PHE A 190 -44.62 7.50 -6.53
N PHE A 191 -43.61 6.99 -7.24
CA PHE A 191 -43.74 6.71 -8.66
C PHE A 191 -44.72 5.56 -8.93
N LYS A 192 -44.72 4.51 -8.10
CA LYS A 192 -45.67 3.40 -8.21
C LYS A 192 -47.12 3.84 -7.95
N SER A 193 -47.35 4.74 -6.99
CA SER A 193 -48.70 5.23 -6.66
C SER A 193 -49.23 6.23 -7.69
N ASN A 194 -48.38 7.11 -8.23
CA ASN A 194 -48.79 8.12 -9.22
C ASN A 194 -48.82 7.60 -10.67
N LEU A 195 -48.06 6.55 -11.02
CA LEU A 195 -48.15 5.95 -12.36
C LEU A 195 -49.41 5.10 -12.56
N HIS A 196 -50.03 4.58 -11.49
CA HIS A 196 -51.32 3.87 -11.57
C HIS A 196 -52.53 4.79 -11.76
N ILE A 197 -52.38 6.12 -11.68
CA ILE A 197 -53.48 7.07 -11.92
C ILE A 197 -53.68 7.34 -13.43
N LYS A 198 -52.77 6.90 -14.31
CA LYS A 198 -52.84 7.17 -15.75
C LYS A 198 -53.45 6.06 -16.63
N ASN A 199 -53.90 4.96 -16.04
CA ASN A 199 -54.59 3.86 -16.76
C ASN A 199 -56.03 3.64 -16.24
N LYS A 200 -56.84 4.70 -16.26
CA LYS A 200 -58.30 4.58 -16.20
C LYS A 200 -58.94 5.55 -17.19
#